data_AF-A0A497T915-F1
#
_entry.id   AF-A0A497T915-F1
#
_cell.length_a   1.000
_cell.length_b   1.000
_cell.length_c   1.000
_cell.angle_alpha   90.00
_cell.angle_beta   90.00
_cell.angle_gamma   90.00
#
_symmetry.space_group_name_H-M   'P 1'
#
loop_
_entity.id
_entity.type
_entity.pdbx_description
1 polymer ?
#
loop_
_entity_poly.entity_id
_entity_poly.type
_entity_poly.pdbx_seq_one_letter_code
_entity_poly.pdbx_strand_id
1 'polypeptide(L)'
;MKELIKQALDSGILLSPRILRHERLRELIQAARESGEFYLDITQSKLEIIKPKKPESVKASEIIDFYQQLYRELALILSKKVQAVSINKISGECWIIGMVREKTENGFLLEDLTGQIEVISRVLPEEDDVVAVRGYGREGRFFAKEILWPDIPLDHKPSKAGIKAVFKPDEIILGERKIKPEAPLLVKINGFRILVIESQDPVRVLKRRHFFERGSSPDSFYLLKEIPDILYVPEERQGFELYKGVLILHGKWKCDLATLTPTPLEL
;
A
#
# COMPACT_ATOMS: atom_id res chain seq x y z
N MET A 1 32.71 30.17 -5.96
CA MET A 1 31.48 29.64 -5.34
C MET A 1 30.21 30.30 -5.89
N LYS A 2 30.06 31.63 -5.85
CA LYS A 2 28.90 32.34 -6.45
C LYS A 2 28.65 31.99 -7.93
N GLU A 3 29.71 31.84 -8.71
CA GLU A 3 29.64 31.50 -10.13
C GLU A 3 29.18 30.06 -10.39
N LEU A 4 29.54 29.11 -9.52
CA LEU A 4 29.05 27.73 -9.55
C LEU A 4 27.57 27.62 -9.21
N ILE A 5 27.12 28.42 -8.23
CA ILE A 5 25.71 28.49 -7.86
C ILE A 5 24.90 29.07 -9.01
N LYS A 6 25.39 30.14 -9.64
CA LYS A 6 24.74 30.74 -10.81
C LYS A 6 24.66 29.74 -11.97
N GLN A 7 25.76 29.06 -12.28
CA GLN A 7 25.79 28.03 -13.32
C GLN A 7 24.83 26.87 -13.06
N ALA A 8 24.68 26.44 -11.80
CA ALA A 8 23.70 25.42 -11.42
C ALA A 8 22.26 25.93 -11.62
N LEU A 9 21.95 27.13 -11.15
CA LEU A 9 20.63 27.75 -11.29
C LEU A 9 20.26 27.99 -12.77
N ASP A 10 21.20 28.49 -13.58
CA ASP A 10 21.02 28.69 -15.03
C ASP A 10 20.77 27.36 -15.76
N SER A 11 21.18 26.23 -15.16
CA SER A 11 20.90 24.87 -15.64
C SER A 11 19.67 24.22 -14.98
N GLY A 12 18.89 24.97 -14.20
CA GLY A 12 17.73 24.46 -13.46
C GLY A 12 18.06 23.60 -12.23
N ILE A 13 19.33 23.51 -11.84
CA ILE A 13 19.82 22.67 -10.74
C ILE A 13 19.75 23.47 -9.42
N LEU A 14 19.03 22.92 -8.45
CA LEU A 14 18.93 23.50 -7.11
C LEU A 14 19.89 22.80 -6.14
N LEU A 15 20.78 23.61 -5.56
CA LEU A 15 21.82 23.16 -4.65
C LEU A 15 21.40 23.41 -3.20
N SER A 16 21.46 22.38 -2.34
CA SER A 16 21.23 22.59 -0.91
C SER A 16 22.41 23.31 -0.25
N PRO A 17 22.20 24.09 0.85
CA PRO A 17 23.28 24.78 1.56
C PRO A 17 24.41 23.87 2.05
N ARG A 18 24.14 22.57 2.24
CA ARG A 18 25.14 21.57 2.62
C ARG A 18 26.04 21.19 1.45
N ILE A 19 25.48 21.02 0.25
CA ILE A 19 26.24 20.69 -0.97
C ILE A 19 27.22 21.81 -1.35
N LEU A 20 26.90 23.06 -1.02
CA LEU A 20 27.81 24.18 -1.24
C LEU A 20 29.15 24.02 -0.52
N ARG A 21 29.23 23.17 0.51
CA ARG A 21 30.44 22.88 1.28
C ARG A 21 31.09 21.55 0.89
N HIS A 22 30.55 20.83 -0.11
CA HIS A 22 31.05 19.54 -0.53
C HIS A 22 32.26 19.69 -1.46
N GLU A 23 33.34 18.97 -1.20
CA GLU A 23 34.61 19.09 -1.94
C GLU A 23 34.47 18.74 -3.42
N ARG A 24 33.51 17.87 -3.74
CA ARG A 24 33.19 17.40 -5.10
C ARG A 24 32.05 18.17 -5.78
N LEU A 25 31.71 19.38 -5.32
CA LEU A 25 30.57 20.16 -5.83
C LEU A 25 30.53 20.29 -7.37
N ARG A 26 31.69 20.49 -8.02
CA ARG A 26 31.76 20.64 -9.47
C ARG A 26 31.38 19.36 -10.22
N GLU A 27 31.87 18.22 -9.74
CA GLU A 27 31.57 16.91 -10.33
C GLU A 27 30.09 16.57 -10.15
N LEU A 28 29.51 16.90 -9.00
CA LEU A 28 28.09 16.69 -8.72
C LEU A 28 27.19 17.55 -9.62
N ILE A 29 27.56 18.81 -9.89
CA ILE A 29 26.83 19.68 -10.83
C ILE A 29 26.94 19.14 -12.27
N GLN A 30 28.12 18.68 -12.69
CA GLN A 30 28.32 18.14 -14.03
C GLN A 30 27.54 16.83 -14.22
N ALA A 31 27.60 15.92 -13.25
CA ALA A 31 26.82 14.69 -13.26
C ALA A 31 25.31 14.98 -13.32
N ALA A 32 24.82 15.94 -12.53
CA ALA A 32 23.43 16.39 -12.54
C ALA A 32 22.98 16.95 -13.91
N ARG A 33 23.86 17.66 -14.63
CA ARG A 33 23.58 18.13 -16.01
C ARG A 33 23.47 16.98 -16.99
N GLU A 34 24.36 16.02 -16.89
CA GLU A 34 24.41 14.85 -17.78
C GLU A 34 23.27 13.88 -17.53
N SER A 35 22.85 13.72 -16.27
CA SER A 35 21.74 12.84 -15.88
C SER A 35 20.36 13.52 -15.97
N GLY A 36 20.31 14.84 -16.13
CA GLY A 36 19.06 15.60 -16.04
C GLY A 36 18.45 15.56 -14.63
N GLU A 37 19.28 15.40 -13.59
CA GLU A 37 18.87 15.37 -12.20
C GLU A 37 19.01 16.75 -11.57
N PHE A 38 17.91 17.31 -11.08
CA PHE A 38 17.82 18.74 -10.76
C PHE A 38 18.07 19.10 -9.29
N TYR A 39 18.35 18.13 -8.40
CA TYR A 39 18.44 18.36 -6.95
C TYR A 39 19.52 17.54 -6.27
N LEU A 40 20.43 18.23 -5.58
CA LEU A 40 21.37 17.67 -4.65
C LEU A 40 20.94 18.06 -3.23
N ASP A 41 20.25 17.17 -2.53
CA ASP A 41 20.00 17.30 -1.09
C ASP A 41 20.21 15.96 -0.38
N ILE A 42 21.41 15.77 0.16
CA ILE A 42 21.75 14.62 0.99
C ILE A 42 21.34 14.93 2.42
N THR A 43 20.04 14.87 2.71
CA THR A 43 19.60 14.63 4.09
C THR A 43 19.81 13.14 4.39
N GLN A 44 20.37 12.82 5.56
CA GLN A 44 20.46 11.45 6.10
C GLN A 44 19.05 10.87 6.29
N SER A 45 18.41 10.52 5.18
CA SER A 45 17.08 9.98 5.19
C SER A 45 17.20 8.52 5.59
N LYS A 46 16.51 8.13 6.66
CA LYS A 46 16.47 6.74 7.10
C LYS A 46 15.60 5.98 6.12
N LEU A 47 16.23 5.35 5.12
CA LEU A 47 15.58 4.42 4.20
C LEU A 47 15.43 3.08 4.90
N GLU A 48 14.20 2.58 4.97
CA GLU A 48 13.89 1.21 5.38
C GLU A 48 13.20 0.51 4.21
N ILE A 49 13.72 -0.66 3.83
CA ILE A 49 13.15 -1.50 2.79
C ILE A 49 12.60 -2.74 3.46
N ILE A 50 11.28 -2.93 3.38
CA ILE A 50 10.58 -4.07 3.95
C ILE A 50 10.09 -4.94 2.80
N LYS A 51 10.70 -6.13 2.68
CA LYS A 51 10.23 -7.20 1.81
C LYS A 51 9.49 -8.24 2.65
N PRO A 52 8.37 -8.82 2.17
CA PRO A 52 7.81 -9.98 2.83
C PRO A 52 8.84 -11.12 2.82
N LYS A 53 8.96 -11.80 3.95
CA LYS A 53 9.83 -12.97 4.08
C LYS A 53 9.11 -14.17 3.48
N LYS A 54 9.74 -14.86 2.53
CA LYS A 54 9.32 -16.19 2.10
C LYS A 54 9.90 -17.22 3.09
N PRO A 55 9.12 -17.87 3.96
CA PRO A 55 9.62 -19.03 4.70
C PRO A 55 9.97 -20.18 3.74
N GLU A 56 11.00 -20.96 4.10
CA GLU A 56 11.53 -22.06 3.26
C GLU A 56 10.65 -23.33 3.30
N SER A 57 9.79 -23.46 4.31
CA SER A 57 8.81 -24.54 4.45
C SER A 57 7.69 -24.09 5.38
N VAL A 58 6.42 -24.32 5.00
CA VAL A 58 5.26 -23.93 5.82
C VAL A 58 4.63 -25.17 6.43
N LYS A 59 4.53 -25.22 7.75
CA LYS A 59 3.75 -26.26 8.45
C LYS A 59 2.26 -25.92 8.40
N ALA A 60 1.39 -26.94 8.41
CA ALA A 60 -0.06 -26.71 8.45
C ALA A 60 -0.50 -25.81 9.63
N SER A 61 0.16 -25.94 10.79
CA SER A 61 -0.09 -25.05 11.95
C SER A 61 0.25 -23.58 11.66
N GLU A 62 1.31 -23.33 10.90
CA GLU A 62 1.74 -21.97 10.55
C GLU A 62 0.74 -21.31 9.57
N ILE A 63 0.09 -22.10 8.72
CA ILE A 63 -0.99 -21.63 7.85
C ILE A 63 -2.20 -21.19 8.68
N ILE A 64 -2.59 -22.00 9.68
CA ILE A 64 -3.71 -21.68 10.57
C ILE A 64 -3.40 -20.40 11.35
N ASP A 65 -2.22 -20.33 11.97
CA ASP A 65 -1.78 -19.16 12.74
C ASP A 65 -1.76 -17.90 11.87
N PHE A 66 -1.32 -18.05 10.62
CA PHE A 66 -1.31 -16.99 9.64
C PHE A 66 -2.73 -16.43 9.36
N TYR A 67 -3.70 -17.29 9.02
CA TYR A 67 -5.07 -16.82 8.75
C TYR A 67 -5.75 -16.26 10.00
N GLN A 68 -5.47 -16.82 11.18
CA GLN A 68 -5.96 -16.24 12.44
C GLN A 68 -5.36 -14.86 12.70
N GLN A 69 -4.07 -14.67 12.43
CA GLN A 69 -3.43 -13.36 12.56
C GLN A 69 -4.00 -12.37 11.55
N LEU A 70 -4.18 -12.78 10.29
CA LEU A 70 -4.81 -11.98 9.24
C LEU A 70 -6.20 -11.51 9.68
N TYR A 71 -7.05 -12.44 10.10
CA TYR A 71 -8.37 -12.16 10.63
C TYR A 71 -8.30 -11.14 11.78
N ARG A 72 -7.47 -11.37 12.80
CA ARG A 72 -7.37 -10.48 13.97
C ARG A 72 -6.97 -9.05 13.59
N GLU A 73 -6.00 -8.90 12.69
CA GLU A 73 -5.50 -7.58 12.29
C GLU A 73 -6.53 -6.81 11.47
N LEU A 74 -7.20 -7.46 10.52
CA LEU A 74 -8.25 -6.82 9.72
C LEU A 74 -9.53 -6.58 10.52
N ALA A 75 -9.89 -7.50 11.42
CA ALA A 75 -11.00 -7.32 12.34
C ALA A 75 -10.75 -6.15 13.31
N LEU A 76 -9.50 -5.93 13.74
CA LEU A 76 -9.12 -4.76 14.54
C LEU A 76 -9.28 -3.45 13.76
N ILE A 77 -9.05 -3.44 12.45
CA ILE A 77 -9.30 -2.26 11.61
C ILE A 77 -10.80 -2.00 11.50
N LEU A 78 -11.59 -3.05 11.24
CA LEU A 78 -13.04 -2.96 11.10
C LEU A 78 -13.74 -2.60 12.41
N SER A 79 -13.27 -3.10 13.56
CA SER A 79 -13.87 -2.81 14.87
C SER A 79 -13.74 -1.35 15.30
N LYS A 80 -12.81 -0.60 14.70
CA LYS A 80 -12.75 0.86 14.86
C LYS A 80 -13.89 1.59 14.13
N LYS A 81 -14.53 0.93 13.16
CA LYS A 81 -15.61 1.49 12.34
C LYS A 81 -16.99 1.05 12.82
N VAL A 82 -17.10 -0.14 13.42
CA VAL A 82 -18.38 -0.73 13.83
C VAL A 82 -18.28 -1.46 15.17
N GLN A 83 -19.39 -1.49 15.92
CA GLN A 83 -19.51 -2.31 17.12
C GLN A 83 -20.07 -3.69 16.73
N ALA A 84 -19.17 -4.64 16.47
CA ALA A 84 -19.54 -5.99 16.07
C ALA A 84 -19.67 -6.96 17.25
N VAL A 85 -20.50 -7.98 17.07
CA VAL A 85 -20.59 -9.16 17.95
C VAL A 85 -19.98 -10.38 17.26
N SER A 86 -19.53 -11.35 18.06
CA SER A 86 -19.11 -12.66 17.53
C SER A 86 -20.30 -13.43 16.95
N ILE A 87 -20.03 -14.32 15.98
CA ILE A 87 -21.06 -15.09 15.28
C ILE A 87 -21.92 -15.90 16.25
N ASN A 88 -21.33 -16.51 17.28
CA ASN A 88 -22.07 -17.27 18.30
C ASN A 88 -22.96 -16.42 19.22
N LYS A 89 -22.92 -15.09 19.13
CA LYS A 89 -23.69 -14.13 19.95
C LYS A 89 -24.71 -13.33 19.14
N ILE A 90 -24.95 -13.71 17.87
CA ILE A 90 -25.91 -13.03 17.02
C ILE A 90 -27.30 -13.06 17.68
N SER A 91 -27.88 -11.87 17.85
CA SER A 91 -29.25 -11.68 18.28
C SER A 91 -29.78 -10.38 17.67
N GLY A 92 -30.96 -10.45 17.05
CA GLY A 92 -31.56 -9.29 16.38
C GLY A 92 -30.72 -8.74 15.22
N GLU A 93 -30.78 -7.41 15.03
CA GLU A 93 -29.94 -6.69 14.06
C GLU A 93 -28.61 -6.30 14.71
N CYS A 94 -27.49 -6.67 14.07
CA CYS A 94 -26.15 -6.37 14.58
C CYS A 94 -25.13 -6.27 13.44
N TRP A 95 -23.89 -5.92 13.82
CA TRP A 95 -22.70 -6.11 12.98
C TRP A 95 -21.99 -7.39 13.40
N ILE A 96 -21.48 -8.13 12.43
CA ILE A 96 -20.55 -9.25 12.63
C ILE A 96 -19.30 -9.02 11.79
N ILE A 97 -18.15 -9.53 12.24
CA ILE A 97 -16.89 -9.48 11.49
C ILE A 97 -16.36 -10.90 11.33
N GLY A 98 -16.11 -11.29 10.08
CA GLY A 98 -15.60 -12.60 9.74
C GLY A 98 -14.76 -12.58 8.46
N MET A 99 -14.12 -13.71 8.19
CA MET A 99 -13.43 -14.02 6.95
C MET A 99 -14.33 -14.83 6.04
N VAL A 100 -14.38 -14.48 4.76
CA VAL A 100 -15.18 -15.20 3.77
C VAL A 100 -14.47 -16.49 3.38
N ARG A 101 -15.13 -17.62 3.62
CA ARG A 101 -14.58 -18.94 3.34
C ARG A 101 -14.85 -19.40 1.91
N GLU A 102 -16.09 -19.28 1.47
CA GLU A 102 -16.54 -19.66 0.12
C GLU A 102 -17.82 -18.92 -0.26
N LYS A 103 -18.07 -18.81 -1.56
CA LYS A 103 -19.34 -18.29 -2.09
C LYS A 103 -20.40 -19.39 -2.09
N THR A 104 -21.64 -19.03 -1.76
CA THR A 104 -22.81 -19.92 -1.86
C THR A 104 -23.73 -19.44 -2.99
N GLU A 105 -24.78 -20.19 -3.29
CA GLU A 105 -25.77 -19.82 -4.31
C GLU A 105 -26.42 -18.45 -4.04
N ASN A 106 -26.65 -18.11 -2.77
CA ASN A 106 -27.39 -16.92 -2.35
C ASN A 106 -26.55 -15.93 -1.53
N GLY A 107 -25.23 -16.11 -1.48
CA GLY A 107 -24.35 -15.30 -0.65
C GLY A 107 -22.99 -15.94 -0.41
N PHE A 108 -22.58 -16.06 0.84
CA PHE A 108 -21.27 -16.59 1.20
C PHE A 108 -21.24 -17.15 2.62
N LEU A 109 -20.28 -18.04 2.90
CA LEU A 109 -20.01 -18.55 4.23
C LEU A 109 -19.00 -17.64 4.93
N LEU A 110 -19.36 -17.10 6.09
CA LEU A 110 -18.53 -16.20 6.88
C LEU A 110 -18.08 -16.89 8.16
N GLU A 111 -16.78 -16.86 8.46
CA GLU A 111 -16.17 -17.52 9.62
C GLU A 111 -15.48 -16.52 10.56
N ASP A 112 -15.63 -16.71 11.86
CA ASP A 112 -14.85 -16.04 12.90
C ASP A 112 -14.26 -17.08 13.88
N LEU A 113 -13.56 -16.62 14.92
CA LEU A 113 -12.96 -17.51 15.92
C LEU A 113 -13.99 -18.29 16.77
N THR A 114 -15.29 -18.01 16.63
CA THR A 114 -16.38 -18.60 17.41
C THR A 114 -17.29 -19.52 16.61
N GLY A 115 -17.19 -19.50 15.27
CA GLY A 115 -17.96 -20.36 14.40
C GLY A 115 -18.10 -19.79 12.99
N GLN A 116 -19.05 -20.35 12.25
CA GLN A 116 -19.35 -19.96 10.88
C GLN A 116 -20.86 -19.71 10.72
N ILE A 117 -21.23 -18.82 9.79
CA ILE A 117 -22.62 -18.53 9.45
C ILE A 117 -22.77 -18.27 7.95
N GLU A 118 -23.85 -18.79 7.37
CA GLU A 118 -24.22 -18.46 5.99
C GLU A 118 -24.81 -17.04 5.95
N VAL A 119 -24.20 -16.16 5.17
CA VAL A 119 -24.63 -14.79 4.94
C VAL A 119 -25.36 -14.72 3.61
N ILE A 120 -26.63 -14.33 3.64
CA ILE A 120 -27.45 -14.09 2.45
C ILE A 120 -27.25 -12.65 2.00
N SER A 121 -26.74 -12.46 0.78
CA SER A 121 -26.35 -11.14 0.27
C SER A 121 -26.33 -11.11 -1.26
N ARG A 122 -26.64 -9.93 -1.82
CA ARG A 122 -26.41 -9.66 -3.26
C ARG A 122 -24.96 -9.24 -3.54
N VAL A 123 -24.29 -8.68 -2.55
CA VAL A 123 -22.88 -8.29 -2.64
C VAL A 123 -22.06 -9.47 -2.19
N LEU A 124 -21.18 -9.94 -3.07
CA LEU A 124 -20.36 -11.13 -2.87
C LEU A 124 -18.89 -10.71 -2.71
N PRO A 125 -18.36 -10.63 -1.47
CA PRO A 125 -16.92 -10.53 -1.27
C PRO A 125 -16.21 -11.77 -1.82
N GLU A 126 -14.90 -11.67 -1.98
CA GLU A 126 -14.12 -12.82 -2.47
C GLU A 126 -13.68 -13.68 -1.30
N GLU A 127 -13.29 -14.91 -1.59
CA GLU A 127 -12.64 -15.79 -0.62
C GLU A 127 -11.45 -15.08 0.04
N ASP A 128 -11.25 -15.37 1.31
CA ASP A 128 -10.25 -14.79 2.22
C ASP A 128 -10.46 -13.30 2.56
N ASP A 129 -11.49 -12.64 2.02
CA ASP A 129 -11.83 -11.28 2.46
C ASP A 129 -12.30 -11.28 3.91
N VAL A 130 -11.70 -10.43 4.74
CA VAL A 130 -12.25 -10.10 6.06
C VAL A 130 -13.18 -8.91 5.92
N VAL A 131 -14.45 -9.09 6.25
CA VAL A 131 -15.50 -8.08 6.08
C VAL A 131 -16.32 -7.91 7.35
N ALA A 132 -16.87 -6.71 7.53
CA ALA A 132 -17.93 -6.47 8.50
C ALA A 132 -19.28 -6.51 7.78
N VAL A 133 -20.24 -7.24 8.32
CA VAL A 133 -21.59 -7.39 7.74
C VAL A 133 -22.61 -6.88 8.75
N ARG A 134 -23.43 -5.92 8.33
CA ARG A 134 -24.63 -5.51 9.08
C ARG A 134 -25.81 -6.30 8.59
N GLY A 135 -26.62 -6.79 9.50
CA GLY A 135 -27.78 -7.59 9.13
C GLY A 135 -28.52 -8.11 10.34
N TYR A 136 -29.38 -9.10 10.12
CA TYR A 136 -30.09 -9.78 11.19
C TYR A 136 -29.97 -11.30 11.06
N GLY A 137 -29.85 -11.98 12.19
CA GLY A 137 -29.86 -13.44 12.25
C GLY A 137 -31.28 -13.99 12.25
N ARG A 138 -31.56 -14.98 11.39
CA ARG A 138 -32.82 -15.74 11.38
C ARG A 138 -32.58 -17.15 10.83
N GLU A 139 -33.10 -18.16 11.52
CA GLU A 139 -33.08 -19.56 11.07
C GLU A 139 -31.67 -20.07 10.70
N GLY A 140 -30.65 -19.71 11.50
CA GLY A 140 -29.26 -20.14 11.27
C GLY A 140 -28.54 -19.39 10.14
N ARG A 141 -29.17 -18.38 9.54
CA ARG A 141 -28.61 -17.54 8.48
C ARG A 141 -28.52 -16.08 8.91
N PHE A 142 -27.64 -15.32 8.27
CA PHE A 142 -27.49 -13.89 8.47
C PHE A 142 -27.89 -13.12 7.20
N PHE A 143 -28.89 -12.26 7.28
CA PHE A 143 -29.38 -11.51 6.12
C PHE A 143 -28.68 -10.15 6.04
N ALA A 144 -27.77 -10.00 5.08
CA ALA A 144 -26.95 -8.80 4.95
C ALA A 144 -27.76 -7.60 4.43
N LYS A 145 -27.61 -6.47 5.13
CA LYS A 145 -28.06 -5.14 4.69
C LYS A 145 -26.90 -4.32 4.14
N GLU A 146 -25.72 -4.46 4.74
CA GLU A 146 -24.53 -3.67 4.43
C GLU A 146 -23.28 -4.51 4.62
N ILE A 147 -22.28 -4.32 3.77
CA ILE A 147 -20.96 -4.97 3.87
C ILE A 147 -19.89 -3.89 3.81
N LEU A 148 -18.96 -3.91 4.76
CA LEU A 148 -17.82 -3.00 4.84
C LEU A 148 -16.51 -3.78 4.76
N TRP A 149 -15.56 -3.21 4.01
CA TRP A 149 -14.18 -3.68 3.95
C TRP A 149 -13.27 -2.88 4.90
N PRO A 150 -12.11 -3.45 5.28
CA PRO A 150 -11.17 -2.81 6.17
C PRO A 150 -10.75 -1.42 5.72
N ASP A 151 -10.57 -1.20 4.42
CA ASP A 151 -10.46 0.03 3.61
C ASP A 151 -9.83 1.29 4.24
N ILE A 152 -9.16 2.08 3.42
CA ILE A 152 -8.50 3.31 3.86
C ILE A 152 -9.55 4.32 4.40
N PRO A 153 -9.27 4.97 5.55
CA PRO A 153 -10.08 6.08 6.06
C PRO A 153 -10.08 7.28 5.10
N LEU A 154 -11.22 7.95 4.96
CA LEU A 154 -11.34 9.12 4.06
C LEU A 154 -10.51 10.33 4.52
N ASP A 155 -10.20 10.40 5.80
CA ASP A 155 -9.41 11.45 6.44
C ASP A 155 -7.91 11.15 6.46
N HIS A 156 -7.46 10.10 5.76
CA HIS A 156 -6.04 9.82 5.59
C HIS A 156 -5.34 11.00 4.91
N LYS A 157 -4.40 11.59 5.64
CA LYS A 157 -3.51 12.63 5.13
C LYS A 157 -2.16 11.99 4.83
N PRO A 158 -1.69 12.04 3.58
CA PRO A 158 -0.41 11.46 3.26
C PRO A 158 0.71 12.25 3.94
N SER A 159 1.74 11.52 4.33
CA SER A 159 2.97 12.05 4.87
C SER A 159 3.67 12.90 3.80
N LYS A 160 4.51 13.84 4.23
CA LYS A 160 5.30 14.67 3.32
C LYS A 160 6.78 14.37 3.51
N ALA A 161 7.48 14.14 2.41
CA ALA A 161 8.94 14.05 2.41
C ALA A 161 9.50 15.12 1.47
N GLY A 162 10.48 15.89 1.90
CA GLY A 162 11.18 16.88 1.07
C GLY A 162 12.11 16.26 0.02
N ILE A 163 11.69 15.18 -0.62
CA ILE A 163 12.50 14.36 -1.53
C ILE A 163 11.73 14.23 -2.86
N LYS A 164 12.46 14.28 -3.97
CA LYS A 164 11.91 13.93 -5.28
C LYS A 164 12.17 12.46 -5.58
N ALA A 165 11.19 11.84 -6.20
CA ALA A 165 11.21 10.45 -6.59
C ALA A 165 11.07 10.32 -8.11
N VAL A 166 11.79 9.37 -8.70
CA VAL A 166 11.56 8.91 -10.06
C VAL A 166 11.12 7.45 -9.98
N PHE A 167 10.02 7.12 -10.61
CA PHE A 167 9.47 5.78 -10.71
C PHE A 167 9.63 5.29 -12.15
N LYS A 168 10.26 4.13 -12.32
CA LYS A 168 10.38 3.40 -13.58
C LYS A 168 10.08 1.91 -13.32
N PRO A 169 9.63 1.15 -14.33
CA PRO A 169 9.30 -0.27 -14.13
C PRO A 169 10.45 -1.10 -13.55
N ASP A 170 11.68 -0.74 -13.86
CA ASP A 170 12.90 -1.43 -13.45
C ASP A 170 13.63 -0.77 -12.27
N GLU A 171 13.28 0.48 -11.91
CA GLU A 171 14.02 1.27 -10.93
C GLU A 171 13.16 2.37 -10.28
N ILE A 172 13.26 2.51 -8.96
CA ILE A 172 12.79 3.68 -8.21
C ILE A 172 14.02 4.45 -7.72
N ILE A 173 14.10 5.73 -8.07
CA ILE A 173 15.16 6.64 -7.66
C ILE A 173 14.60 7.58 -6.59
N LEU A 174 15.19 7.57 -5.40
CA LEU A 174 14.78 8.38 -4.25
C LEU A 174 15.99 9.18 -3.76
N GLY A 175 16.11 10.44 -4.22
CA GLY A 175 17.36 11.18 -4.12
C GLY A 175 18.49 10.44 -4.87
N GLU A 176 19.57 10.11 -4.18
CA GLU A 176 20.71 9.36 -4.76
C GLU A 176 20.54 7.83 -4.72
N ARG A 177 19.44 7.34 -4.13
CA ARG A 177 19.26 5.90 -3.92
C ARG A 177 18.44 5.29 -5.05
N LYS A 178 18.99 4.23 -5.62
CA LYS A 178 18.32 3.39 -6.62
C LYS A 178 17.79 2.12 -5.95
N ILE A 179 16.52 1.82 -6.18
CA ILE A 179 15.82 0.69 -5.58
C ILE A 179 15.17 -0.10 -6.71
N LYS A 180 15.41 -1.41 -6.77
CA LYS A 180 14.71 -2.28 -7.69
C LYS A 180 13.27 -2.52 -7.19
N PRO A 181 12.23 -2.26 -7.98
CA PRO A 181 10.82 -2.38 -7.58
C PRO A 181 10.35 -3.84 -7.56
N GLU A 182 11.00 -4.70 -6.78
CA GLU A 182 10.64 -6.11 -6.66
C GLU A 182 9.35 -6.23 -5.83
N ALA A 183 8.22 -6.37 -6.53
CA ALA A 183 6.94 -6.50 -5.87
C ALA A 183 6.84 -7.82 -5.10
N PRO A 184 6.18 -7.82 -3.94
CA PRO A 184 5.78 -6.62 -3.22
C PRO A 184 6.90 -6.00 -2.37
N LEU A 185 6.91 -4.66 -2.30
CA LEU A 185 7.94 -3.90 -1.59
C LEU A 185 7.33 -2.73 -0.84
N LEU A 186 7.61 -2.59 0.46
CA LEU A 186 7.33 -1.36 1.17
C LEU A 186 8.64 -0.60 1.43
N VAL A 187 8.73 0.60 0.87
CA VAL A 187 9.83 1.52 1.09
C VAL A 187 9.37 2.62 2.04
N LYS A 188 10.13 2.85 3.12
CA LYS A 188 9.89 3.95 4.06
C LYS A 188 11.03 4.95 4.04
N ILE A 189 10.70 6.23 3.97
CA ILE A 189 11.66 7.33 3.98
C ILE A 189 11.11 8.48 4.82
N ASN A 190 11.73 8.74 5.97
CA ASN A 190 11.33 9.85 6.85
C ASN A 190 9.82 9.85 7.18
N GLY A 191 9.23 8.66 7.35
CA GLY A 191 7.80 8.47 7.61
C GLY A 191 6.92 8.38 6.36
N PHE A 192 7.44 8.76 5.19
CA PHE A 192 6.80 8.57 3.89
C PHE A 192 6.88 7.11 3.45
N ARG A 193 5.80 6.58 2.87
CA ARG A 193 5.62 5.16 2.57
C ARG A 193 5.26 4.97 1.10
N ILE A 194 6.06 4.17 0.40
CA ILE A 194 5.83 3.76 -0.98
C ILE A 194 5.61 2.25 -0.97
N LEU A 195 4.42 1.81 -1.33
CA LEU A 195 4.12 0.40 -1.55
C LEU A 195 4.23 0.09 -3.05
N VAL A 196 5.07 -0.86 -3.41
CA VAL A 196 5.17 -1.41 -4.77
C VAL A 196 4.43 -2.73 -4.82
N ILE A 197 3.55 -2.90 -5.81
CA ILE A 197 2.83 -4.16 -6.06
C ILE A 197 2.72 -4.43 -7.56
N GLU A 198 2.57 -5.70 -7.92
CA GLU A 198 2.13 -6.14 -9.24
C GLU A 198 0.65 -6.49 -9.13
N SER A 199 -0.24 -5.55 -9.49
CA SER A 199 -1.68 -5.77 -9.44
C SER A 199 -2.41 -5.02 -10.52
N GLN A 200 -3.37 -5.69 -11.16
CA GLN A 200 -4.29 -5.08 -12.11
C GLN A 200 -5.38 -4.24 -11.42
N ASP A 201 -5.56 -4.38 -10.10
CA ASP A 201 -6.55 -3.63 -9.32
C ASP A 201 -5.91 -3.12 -8.01
N PRO A 202 -5.12 -2.03 -8.08
CA PRO A 202 -4.45 -1.47 -6.90
C PRO A 202 -5.44 -0.96 -5.86
N VAL A 203 -6.60 -0.44 -6.28
CA VAL A 203 -7.66 0.03 -5.38
C VAL A 203 -8.20 -1.12 -4.54
N ARG A 204 -8.38 -2.31 -5.12
CA ARG A 204 -8.78 -3.52 -4.37
C ARG A 204 -7.78 -3.87 -3.29
N VAL A 205 -6.48 -3.76 -3.54
CA VAL A 205 -5.45 -4.00 -2.51
C VAL A 205 -5.57 -3.02 -1.35
N LEU A 206 -5.80 -1.74 -1.65
CA LEU A 206 -6.01 -0.70 -0.62
C LEU A 206 -7.30 -0.94 0.18
N LYS A 207 -8.39 -1.32 -0.49
CA LYS A 207 -9.69 -1.63 0.15
C LYS A 207 -9.60 -2.84 1.07
N ARG A 208 -8.93 -3.90 0.63
CA ARG A 208 -8.78 -5.16 1.38
C ARG A 208 -7.73 -5.06 2.48
N ARG A 209 -6.80 -4.12 2.34
CA ARG A 209 -5.63 -3.95 3.20
C ARG A 209 -4.74 -5.20 3.22
N HIS A 210 -4.84 -6.03 2.19
CA HIS A 210 -3.98 -7.18 1.97
C HIS A 210 -3.95 -7.51 0.48
N PHE A 211 -2.92 -8.22 0.05
CA PHE A 211 -2.92 -8.87 -1.27
C PHE A 211 -2.20 -10.21 -1.21
N PHE A 212 -2.55 -11.04 -2.19
CA PHE A 212 -2.04 -12.38 -2.39
C PHE A 212 -1.88 -12.60 -3.90
N GLU A 213 -0.76 -13.18 -4.31
CA GLU A 213 -0.61 -13.63 -5.69
C GLU A 213 -1.34 -14.98 -5.86
N ARG A 214 -2.32 -15.05 -6.77
CA ARG A 214 -3.06 -16.29 -7.02
C ARG A 214 -2.11 -17.42 -7.42
N GLY A 215 -2.18 -18.55 -6.71
CA GLY A 215 -1.36 -19.74 -6.97
C GLY A 215 -0.02 -19.75 -6.22
N SER A 216 0.28 -18.70 -5.47
CA SER A 216 1.46 -18.61 -4.62
C SER A 216 1.19 -19.29 -3.27
N SER A 217 2.23 -19.68 -2.54
CA SER A 217 2.05 -20.12 -1.14
C SER A 217 1.57 -18.93 -0.27
N PRO A 218 1.01 -19.18 0.94
CA PRO A 218 0.73 -18.16 1.95
C PRO A 218 1.90 -17.17 2.19
N ASP A 219 3.10 -17.55 1.78
CA ASP A 219 4.36 -16.82 1.87
C ASP A 219 4.47 -15.59 0.96
N SER A 220 3.63 -15.51 -0.07
CA SER A 220 3.52 -14.33 -0.94
C SER A 220 2.58 -13.25 -0.39
N PHE A 221 1.95 -13.54 0.76
CA PHE A 221 0.97 -12.66 1.34
C PHE A 221 1.60 -11.41 1.94
N TYR A 222 0.90 -10.31 1.82
CA TYR A 222 1.26 -9.07 2.49
C TYR A 222 0.05 -8.40 3.11
N LEU A 223 0.14 -8.19 4.43
CA LEU A 223 -0.81 -7.38 5.17
C LEU A 223 -0.38 -5.91 5.13
N LEU A 224 -1.24 -5.06 4.60
CA LEU A 224 -1.05 -3.62 4.59
C LEU A 224 -1.42 -3.05 5.96
N LYS A 225 -0.53 -3.20 6.95
CA LYS A 225 -0.72 -2.65 8.31
C LYS A 225 -0.70 -1.12 8.32
N GLU A 226 0.21 -0.53 7.57
CA GLU A 226 0.31 0.92 7.40
C GLU A 226 -0.30 1.34 6.07
N ILE A 227 -0.92 2.52 6.02
CA ILE A 227 -1.45 3.07 4.77
C ILE A 227 -0.26 3.70 4.02
N PRO A 228 -0.02 3.32 2.74
CA PRO A 228 1.05 3.91 1.96
C PRO A 228 0.64 5.31 1.50
N ASP A 229 1.61 6.20 1.30
CA ASP A 229 1.36 7.52 0.73
C ASP A 229 1.33 7.43 -0.82
N ILE A 230 2.17 6.55 -1.37
CA ILE A 230 2.16 6.16 -2.78
C ILE A 230 1.99 4.65 -2.90
N LEU A 231 1.08 4.21 -3.76
CA LEU A 231 1.06 2.84 -4.29
C LEU A 231 1.58 2.88 -5.72
N TYR A 232 2.67 2.17 -5.99
CA TYR A 232 3.32 2.13 -7.28
C TYR A 232 3.14 0.76 -7.95
N VAL A 233 2.69 0.78 -9.21
CA VAL A 233 2.53 -0.39 -10.08
C VAL A 233 3.56 -0.28 -11.22
N PRO A 234 4.63 -1.09 -11.21
CA PRO A 234 5.71 -1.02 -12.18
C PRO A 234 5.30 -1.68 -13.51
N GLU A 235 4.54 -0.98 -14.34
CA GLU A 235 4.06 -1.46 -15.63
C GLU A 235 4.37 -0.50 -16.78
N GLU A 236 4.21 -0.94 -18.03
CA GLU A 236 4.46 -0.08 -19.19
C GLU A 236 3.39 1.00 -19.38
N ARG A 237 2.15 0.72 -18.97
CA ARG A 237 1.04 1.66 -19.10
C ARG A 237 1.23 2.80 -18.08
N GLN A 238 1.25 4.02 -18.59
CA GLN A 238 1.32 5.20 -17.75
C GLN A 238 -0.07 5.68 -17.32
N GLY A 239 -0.23 5.99 -16.04
CA GLY A 239 -1.47 6.50 -15.46
C GLY A 239 -1.30 6.84 -13.99
N PHE A 240 -2.19 7.66 -13.45
CA PHE A 240 -2.26 7.87 -12.01
C PHE A 240 -3.70 8.13 -11.58
N GLU A 241 -3.97 7.85 -10.31
CA GLU A 241 -5.23 8.18 -9.66
C GLU A 241 -5.00 8.48 -8.17
N LEU A 242 -5.97 9.12 -7.52
CA LEU A 242 -5.93 9.41 -6.09
C LEU A 242 -7.05 8.64 -5.39
N TYR A 243 -6.68 7.72 -4.51
CA TYR A 243 -7.64 6.94 -3.73
C TYR A 243 -7.49 7.26 -2.25
N LYS A 244 -8.43 8.05 -1.70
CA LYS A 244 -8.51 8.38 -0.27
C LYS A 244 -7.18 8.88 0.32
N GLY A 245 -6.52 9.78 -0.41
CA GLY A 245 -5.24 10.37 0.00
C GLY A 245 -4.00 9.57 -0.43
N VAL A 246 -4.16 8.35 -0.96
CA VAL A 246 -3.05 7.56 -1.53
C VAL A 246 -2.93 7.85 -3.00
N LEU A 247 -1.74 8.27 -3.44
CA LEU A 247 -1.43 8.46 -4.85
C LEU A 247 -1.07 7.11 -5.48
N ILE A 248 -1.86 6.65 -6.44
CA ILE A 248 -1.62 5.43 -7.19
C ILE A 248 -0.90 5.82 -8.49
N LEU A 249 0.26 5.23 -8.74
CA LEU A 249 1.09 5.49 -9.91
C LEU A 249 1.26 4.22 -10.74
N HIS A 250 1.00 4.32 -12.03
CA HIS A 250 1.22 3.29 -13.03
C HIS A 250 2.34 3.73 -13.98
N GLY A 251 3.38 2.92 -14.12
CA GLY A 251 4.50 3.17 -15.03
C GLY A 251 5.39 4.36 -14.65
N LYS A 252 5.84 5.14 -15.64
CA LYS A 252 6.98 6.05 -15.45
C LYS A 252 6.55 7.42 -14.91
N TRP A 253 7.09 7.86 -13.77
CA TRP A 253 6.72 9.15 -13.16
C TRP A 253 7.89 9.85 -12.47
N LYS A 254 7.89 11.18 -12.50
CA LYS A 254 8.61 12.03 -11.53
C LYS A 254 7.59 12.50 -10.49
N CYS A 255 7.92 12.48 -9.22
CA CYS A 255 7.03 12.95 -8.17
C CYS A 255 7.80 13.76 -7.12
N ASP A 256 7.30 14.93 -6.76
CA ASP A 256 7.76 15.64 -5.58
C ASP A 256 6.98 15.12 -4.36
N LEU A 257 7.66 14.43 -3.43
CA LEU A 257 7.00 13.78 -2.29
C LEU A 257 6.55 14.79 -1.21
N ALA A 258 6.86 16.08 -1.37
CA ALA A 258 6.37 17.13 -0.47
C ALA A 258 4.97 17.60 -0.88
N THR A 259 4.69 17.59 -2.19
CA THR A 259 3.41 18.03 -2.77
C THR A 259 2.58 16.89 -3.35
N LEU A 260 3.16 15.69 -3.50
CA LEU A 260 2.55 14.52 -4.15
C LEU A 260 2.04 14.83 -5.55
N THR A 261 2.81 15.60 -6.30
CA THR A 261 2.46 16.02 -7.65
C THR A 261 3.21 15.14 -8.66
N PRO A 262 2.52 14.18 -9.32
CA PRO A 262 3.13 13.36 -10.33
C PRO A 262 3.27 14.15 -11.65
N THR A 263 4.43 14.05 -12.28
CA THR A 263 4.74 14.59 -13.61
C THR A 263 5.21 13.44 -14.49
N PRO A 264 4.67 13.29 -15.72
CA PRO A 264 5.09 12.25 -16.65
C PRO A 264 6.62 12.31 -16.88
N LEU A 265 7.27 11.15 -16.92
CA LEU A 265 8.63 11.08 -17.43
C LEU A 265 8.53 11.02 -18.96
N GLU A 266 8.85 12.13 -19.65
CA GLU A 266 8.93 12.14 -21.12
C GLU A 266 9.99 11.13 -21.60
N LEU A 267 9.67 10.41 -22.68
CA LEU A 267 10.51 9.39 -23.31
C LEU A 267 11.72 10.00 -24.02
#